data_AF-A0A8S2TBK7-F1
#
_entry.id   AF-A0A8S2TBK7-F1
#
_cell.length_a   1.000
_cell.length_b   1.000
_cell.length_c   1.000
_cell.angle_alpha   90.00
_cell.angle_beta   90.00
_cell.angle_gamma   90.00
#
_symmetry.space_group_name_H-M   'P 1'
#
loop_
_entity.id
_entity.type
_entity.pdbx_description
1 polymer ?
#
loop_
_entity_poly.entity_id
_entity_poly.type
_entity_poly.pdbx_seq_one_letter_code
_entity_poly.pdbx_strand_id
1 'polypeptide(L)'
;MDVPELEHCLFYNWLINDFIDLYLKAQNICSLVLVPSSNVTKYDYNREFVESHLFRSSPLFKGKHISLNLKYEISVEDNRTIHIYKPTTDKLIKILDQENVFDSSTQRSYIILIIDRPLNSTSTLTSP
;
A
#
# COMPACT_ATOMS: atom_id res chain seq x y z
N MET A 1 -6.18 15.11 -14.20
CA MET A 1 -6.73 14.62 -12.93
C MET A 1 -5.61 14.79 -11.95
N ASP A 2 -5.73 15.74 -11.03
CA ASP A 2 -4.67 16.03 -10.08
C ASP A 2 -4.53 14.85 -9.11
N VAL A 3 -3.29 14.47 -8.80
CA VAL A 3 -3.02 13.40 -7.85
C VAL A 3 -3.40 13.91 -6.46
N PRO A 4 -4.22 13.19 -5.68
CA PRO A 4 -4.60 13.66 -4.35
C PRO A 4 -3.37 13.67 -3.44
N GLU A 5 -3.24 14.73 -2.66
CA GLU A 5 -2.27 14.79 -1.56
C GLU A 5 -2.59 13.68 -0.53
N LEU A 6 -1.57 13.20 0.18
CA LEU A 6 -1.70 12.09 1.11
C LEU A 6 -2.74 12.34 2.21
N GLU A 7 -2.79 13.57 2.74
CA GLU A 7 -3.76 13.98 3.76
C GLU A 7 -5.22 13.95 3.28
N HIS A 8 -5.44 14.01 1.97
CA HIS A 8 -6.76 13.88 1.36
C HIS A 8 -7.13 12.42 1.05
N CYS A 9 -6.20 11.47 1.18
CA CYS A 9 -6.47 10.06 0.94
C CYS A 9 -7.22 9.43 2.13
N LEU A 10 -8.47 9.00 1.90
CA LEU A 10 -9.31 8.36 2.93
C LEU A 10 -8.62 7.19 3.62
N PHE A 11 -7.93 6.33 2.86
CA PHE A 11 -7.17 5.21 3.41
C PHE A 11 -6.12 5.65 4.42
N TYR A 12 -5.40 6.74 4.14
CA TYR A 12 -4.35 7.23 5.02
C TYR A 12 -4.92 7.81 6.30
N ASN A 13 -5.98 8.62 6.20
CA ASN A 13 -6.69 9.15 7.36
C ASN A 13 -7.21 8.05 8.28
N TRP A 14 -7.71 6.98 7.69
CA TRP A 14 -8.15 5.78 8.39
C TRP A 14 -7.00 5.03 9.09
N LEU A 15 -5.88 4.85 8.40
CA LEU A 15 -4.70 4.22 8.97
C LEU A 15 -4.23 4.96 10.24
N ILE A 16 -4.19 6.30 10.20
CA ILE A 16 -3.68 7.10 11.33
C ILE A 16 -4.70 7.29 12.46
N ASN A 17 -6.01 7.29 12.18
CA ASN A 17 -7.04 7.59 13.17
C ASN A 17 -7.71 6.33 13.76
N ASP A 18 -8.05 5.34 12.93
CA ASP A 18 -8.84 4.18 13.35
C ASP A 18 -7.99 2.93 13.56
N PHE A 19 -6.85 2.83 12.86
CA PHE A 19 -5.91 1.71 12.93
C PHE A 19 -4.53 2.15 13.43
N ILE A 20 -4.52 2.98 14.47
CA ILE A 20 -3.29 3.56 15.03
C ILE A 20 -2.25 2.49 15.41
N ASP A 21 -2.69 1.32 15.88
CA ASP A 21 -1.80 0.21 16.21
C ASP A 21 -1.07 -0.34 14.97
N LEU A 22 -1.77 -0.42 13.83
CA LEU A 22 -1.17 -0.78 12.54
C LEU A 22 -0.30 0.34 11.99
N TYR A 23 -0.67 1.61 12.18
CA TYR A 23 0.17 2.74 11.77
C TYR A 23 1.52 2.71 12.51
N LEU A 24 1.49 2.59 13.84
CA LEU A 24 2.68 2.48 14.67
C LEU A 24 3.50 1.24 14.30
N LYS A 25 2.83 0.11 14.02
CA LYS A 25 3.51 -1.10 13.51
C LYS A 25 4.17 -0.83 12.16
N ALA A 26 3.49 -0.15 11.24
CA ALA A 26 4.00 0.16 9.92
C ALA A 26 5.27 1.02 10.00
N GLN A 27 5.27 2.08 10.80
CA GLN A 27 6.45 2.91 11.05
C GLN A 27 7.65 2.09 11.56
N ASN A 28 7.38 1.04 12.33
CA ASN A 28 8.43 0.18 12.88
C ASN A 28 8.95 -0.89 11.92
N ILE A 29 8.12 -1.52 11.08
CA ILE A 29 8.56 -2.71 10.33
C ILE A 29 8.33 -2.63 8.83
N CYS A 30 7.56 -1.66 8.35
CA CYS A 30 7.29 -1.53 6.93
C CYS A 30 8.36 -0.68 6.27
N SER A 31 8.80 -1.12 5.10
CA SER A 31 9.61 -0.32 4.19
C SER A 31 8.73 0.47 3.22
N LEU A 32 7.49 0.03 3.04
CA LEU A 32 6.57 0.53 2.03
C LEU A 32 5.13 0.52 2.55
N VAL A 33 4.39 1.60 2.29
CA VAL A 33 2.95 1.73 2.57
C VAL A 33 2.26 2.14 1.29
N LEU A 34 1.22 1.42 0.89
CA LEU A 34 0.46 1.71 -0.32
C LEU A 34 -0.85 2.40 0.02
N VAL A 35 -1.08 3.58 -0.53
CA VAL A 35 -2.27 4.39 -0.26
C VAL A 35 -3.08 4.52 -1.55
N PRO A 36 -4.24 3.88 -1.66
CA PRO A 36 -5.08 4.04 -2.85
C PRO A 36 -5.67 5.44 -2.94
N SER A 37 -5.58 6.06 -4.13
CA SER A 37 -6.17 7.35 -4.45
C SER A 37 -7.67 7.27 -4.74
N SER A 38 -8.14 6.13 -5.29
CA SER A 38 -9.56 5.93 -5.57
C SER A 38 -10.33 5.65 -4.27
N ASN A 39 -11.57 6.13 -4.19
CA ASN A 39 -12.44 5.93 -3.03
C ASN A 39 -12.58 4.44 -2.68
N VAL A 40 -12.00 4.06 -1.54
CA VAL A 40 -12.29 2.81 -0.85
C VAL A 40 -13.66 2.93 -0.20
N THR A 41 -14.52 1.94 -0.34
CA THR A 41 -15.81 1.97 0.34
C THR A 41 -15.65 1.57 1.81
N LYS A 42 -16.49 2.12 2.70
CA LYS A 42 -16.51 1.75 4.13
C LYS A 42 -16.77 0.25 4.35
N TYR A 43 -17.34 -0.46 3.37
CA TYR A 43 -17.62 -1.89 3.46
C TYR A 43 -16.40 -2.78 3.19
N ASP A 44 -15.45 -2.31 2.38
CA ASP A 44 -14.18 -2.99 2.12
C ASP A 44 -13.16 -2.76 3.25
N TYR A 45 -13.49 -1.84 4.16
CA TYR A 45 -12.61 -1.31 5.17
C TYR A 45 -12.61 -2.16 6.44
N ASN A 46 -11.67 -3.10 6.50
CA ASN A 46 -11.38 -3.91 7.68
C ASN A 46 -9.86 -4.04 7.90
N ARG A 47 -9.48 -4.61 9.04
CA ARG A 47 -8.06 -4.78 9.41
C ARG A 47 -7.26 -5.53 8.35
N GLU A 48 -7.83 -6.61 7.81
CA GLU A 48 -7.18 -7.44 6.81
C GLU A 48 -6.90 -6.67 5.51
N PHE A 49 -7.82 -5.78 5.13
CA PHE A 49 -7.65 -4.87 4.00
C PHE A 49 -6.50 -3.88 4.25
N VAL A 50 -6.43 -3.25 5.42
CA VAL A 50 -5.36 -2.31 5.77
C VAL A 50 -4.01 -3.03 5.80
N GLU A 51 -3.90 -4.17 6.47
CA GLU A 51 -2.67 -4.98 6.52
C GLU A 51 -2.19 -5.43 5.13
N SER A 52 -3.11 -5.55 4.17
CA SER A 52 -2.77 -5.90 2.79
C SER A 52 -2.01 -4.80 2.04
N HIS A 53 -2.08 -3.55 2.53
CA HIS A 53 -1.42 -2.37 1.95
C HIS A 53 -0.15 -1.95 2.70
N LEU A 54 0.22 -2.68 3.76
CA LEU A 54 1.41 -2.42 4.58
C LEU A 54 2.47 -3.47 4.27
N PHE A 55 3.67 -3.05 3.90
CA PHE A 55 4.67 -3.96 3.33
C PHE A 55 6.04 -3.84 4.00
N ARG A 56 6.58 -4.99 4.41
CA ARG A 56 7.98 -5.13 4.84
C ARG A 56 8.84 -5.64 3.70
N SER A 57 10.13 -5.31 3.70
CA SER A 57 11.08 -5.92 2.76
C SER A 57 11.10 -7.44 2.94
N SER A 58 11.17 -8.17 1.82
CA SER A 58 11.35 -9.61 1.84
C SER A 58 12.73 -9.94 2.41
N PRO A 59 12.83 -10.85 3.40
CA PRO A 59 14.13 -11.29 3.91
C PRO A 59 14.86 -12.22 2.93
N LEU A 60 14.16 -12.74 1.91
CA LEU A 60 14.68 -13.75 0.99
C LEU A 60 15.04 -13.17 -0.38
N PHE A 61 14.35 -12.12 -0.82
CA PHE A 61 14.49 -11.59 -2.17
C PHE A 61 14.65 -10.07 -2.17
N LYS A 62 15.78 -9.59 -2.69
CA LYS A 62 16.06 -8.16 -2.83
C LYS A 62 15.05 -7.51 -3.78
N GLY A 63 14.53 -6.34 -3.40
CA GLY A 63 13.58 -5.57 -4.20
C GLY A 63 12.13 -6.07 -4.15
N LYS A 64 11.87 -7.15 -3.40
CA LYS A 64 10.53 -7.65 -3.13
C LYS A 64 10.07 -7.26 -1.74
N HIS A 65 8.77 -7.07 -1.59
CA HIS A 65 8.12 -6.70 -0.34
C HIS A 65 6.92 -7.60 -0.08
N ILE A 66 6.67 -7.92 1.18
CA ILE A 66 5.61 -8.84 1.60
C ILE A 66 4.62 -8.07 2.47
N SER A 67 3.32 -8.21 2.17
CA SER A 67 2.27 -7.56 2.94
C SER A 67 2.21 -8.10 4.37
N LEU A 68 1.72 -7.30 5.33
CA LEU A 68 1.62 -7.74 6.73
C LEU A 68 0.64 -8.89 6.92
N ASN A 69 -0.39 -9.00 6.07
CA ASN A 69 -1.31 -10.13 6.06
C ASN A 69 -0.83 -11.34 5.24
N LEU A 70 0.40 -11.28 4.69
CA LEU A 70 1.05 -12.34 3.90
C LEU A 70 0.31 -12.77 2.62
N LYS A 71 -0.70 -12.01 2.17
CA LYS A 71 -1.45 -12.32 0.95
C LYS A 71 -0.76 -11.86 -0.32
N TYR A 72 0.09 -10.84 -0.24
CA TYR A 72 0.70 -10.19 -1.39
C TYR A 72 2.21 -10.12 -1.22
N GLU A 73 2.91 -10.47 -2.30
CA GLU A 73 4.28 -10.06 -2.52
C GLU A 73 4.28 -9.06 -3.69
N ILE A 74 5.10 -8.01 -3.60
CA ILE A 74 5.19 -6.97 -4.63
C ILE A 74 6.64 -6.62 -4.94
N SER A 75 6.90 -6.13 -6.16
CA SER A 75 8.12 -5.44 -6.55
C SER A 75 7.78 -4.08 -7.17
N VAL A 76 8.70 -3.12 -7.04
CA VAL A 76 8.64 -1.85 -7.77
C VAL A 76 9.55 -1.97 -8.99
N GLU A 77 8.99 -1.86 -10.19
CA GLU A 77 9.72 -2.16 -11.44
C GLU A 77 10.46 -0.92 -12.00
N ASP A 78 9.82 0.24 -12.05
CA ASP A 78 10.31 1.43 -12.79
C ASP A 78 9.95 2.78 -12.13
N ASN A 79 9.78 2.80 -10.80
CA ASN A 79 9.27 3.93 -10.01
C ASN A 79 7.87 4.43 -10.41
N ARG A 80 7.22 3.79 -11.38
CA ARG A 80 5.87 4.15 -11.85
C ARG A 80 4.88 3.01 -11.71
N THR A 81 5.38 1.79 -11.52
CA THR A 81 4.55 0.60 -11.50
C THR A 81 4.95 -0.33 -10.36
N ILE A 82 3.92 -0.85 -9.67
CA ILE A 82 4.03 -1.93 -8.71
C ILE A 82 3.53 -3.21 -9.39
N HIS A 83 4.36 -4.24 -9.34
CA HIS A 83 4.00 -5.58 -9.76
C HIS A 83 3.55 -6.37 -8.54
N ILE A 84 2.36 -6.98 -8.63
CA ILE A 84 1.78 -7.81 -7.58
C ILE A 84 1.88 -9.28 -7.95
N TYR A 85 2.62 -10.02 -7.14
CA TYR A 85 2.70 -11.46 -7.22
C TYR A 85 1.59 -12.07 -6.36
N LYS A 86 0.56 -12.63 -7.01
CA LYS A 86 -0.36 -13.60 -6.38
C LYS A 86 -0.12 -14.97 -7.01
N PRO A 87 -0.34 -16.08 -6.27
CA PRO A 87 -0.19 -17.43 -6.80
C PRO A 87 -0.99 -17.71 -8.08
N THR A 88 -2.05 -16.93 -8.34
CA THR A 88 -3.00 -17.15 -9.45
C THR A 88 -3.13 -15.97 -10.40
N THR A 89 -2.42 -14.86 -10.19
CA THR A 89 -2.52 -13.68 -11.06
C THR A 89 -1.34 -12.75 -10.89
N ASP A 90 -0.80 -12.30 -12.01
CA ASP A 90 0.11 -11.18 -12.11
C ASP A 90 -0.71 -9.91 -12.43
N LYS A 91 -0.52 -8.85 -11.66
CA LYS A 91 -1.19 -7.56 -11.86
C LYS A 91 -0.22 -6.40 -11.67
N LEU A 92 -0.32 -5.42 -12.56
CA LEU A 92 0.38 -4.15 -12.46
C LEU A 92 -0.55 -3.05 -11.92
N ILE A 93 -0.04 -2.26 -10.98
CA ILE A 93 -0.69 -1.09 -10.39
C ILE A 93 0.16 0.14 -10.63
N LYS A 94 -0.49 1.24 -10.99
CA LYS A 94 0.19 2.50 -11.27
C LYS A 94 0.45 3.26 -9.98
N ILE A 95 1.68 3.75 -9.83
CA ILE A 95 2.08 4.73 -8.83
C ILE A 95 1.74 6.12 -9.38
N LEU A 96 0.97 6.87 -8.59
CA LEU A 96 0.58 8.24 -8.90
C LEU A 96 1.52 9.25 -8.27
N ASP A 97 1.95 8.98 -7.03
CA ASP A 97 2.91 9.81 -6.31
C ASP A 97 3.67 9.01 -5.25
N GLN A 98 4.71 9.63 -4.70
CA GLN A 98 5.58 9.06 -3.68
C GLN A 98 5.93 10.10 -2.62
N GLU A 99 5.77 9.71 -1.35
CA GLU A 99 6.28 10.46 -0.21
C GLU A 99 7.34 9.64 0.53
N ASN A 100 8.48 10.28 0.81
CA ASN A 100 9.55 9.68 1.61
C ASN A 100 9.39 10.14 3.06
N VAL A 101 9.14 9.21 3.96
CA VAL A 101 8.96 9.51 5.39
C VAL A 101 10.21 9.11 6.16
N PHE A 102 10.66 10.01 7.03
CA PHE A 102 11.68 9.72 8.02
C PHE A 102 11.12 9.92 9.41
N ASP A 103 11.06 8.84 10.19
CA ASP A 103 10.71 8.88 11.60
C ASP A 103 11.99 9.02 12.43
N SER A 104 12.15 10.21 13.01
CA SER A 104 13.31 10.54 13.85
C SER A 104 13.34 9.76 15.16
N SER A 105 12.19 9.31 15.67
CA SER A 105 12.10 8.57 16.92
C SER A 105 12.60 7.13 16.76
N THR A 106 12.27 6.50 15.62
CA THR A 106 12.68 5.13 15.30
C THR A 106 13.94 5.07 14.44
N GLN A 107 14.45 6.22 13.98
CA GLN A 107 15.58 6.36 13.04
C GLN A 107 15.38 5.51 11.77
N ARG A 108 14.15 5.48 11.28
CA ARG A 108 13.76 4.67 10.12
C ARG A 108 13.15 5.51 9.03
N SER A 109 13.48 5.14 7.81
CA SER A 109 12.84 5.66 6.61
C SER A 109 11.92 4.62 6.01
N TYR A 110 10.76 5.05 5.55
CA TYR A 110 9.86 4.24 4.75
C TYR A 110 9.23 5.10 3.65
N ILE A 111 8.73 4.44 2.61
CA ILE A 111 8.14 5.10 1.46
C ILE A 111 6.62 4.91 1.52
N ILE A 112 5.88 5.99 1.31
CA ILE A 112 4.44 5.94 1.03
C ILE A 112 4.26 6.11 -0.47
N LEU A 113 3.59 5.16 -1.12
CA LEU A 113 3.23 5.26 -2.53
C LEU A 113 1.73 5.47 -2.64
N ILE A 114 1.35 6.56 -3.31
CA ILE A 114 -0.03 6.78 -3.70
C ILE A 114 -0.29 5.99 -4.98
N ILE A 115 -1.25 5.07 -4.95
CA ILE A 115 -1.55 4.14 -6.05
C ILE A 115 -2.93 4.40 -6.64
N ASP A 116 -3.12 4.08 -7.92
CA ASP A 116 -4.36 4.40 -8.65
C ASP A 116 -5.61 3.68 -8.12
N ARG A 117 -5.45 2.48 -7.53
CA ARG A 117 -6.55 1.66 -7.00
C ARG A 117 -6.09 0.69 -5.90
N PRO A 118 -6.99 0.20 -5.04
CA PRO A 118 -6.68 -0.80 -4.02
C PRO A 118 -6.20 -2.15 -4.58
N LEU A 119 -5.39 -2.89 -3.80
CA LEU A 119 -4.83 -4.19 -4.21
C LEU A 119 -5.86 -5.34 -4.30
N ASN A 120 -6.96 -5.19 -3.55
CA ASN A 120 -8.04 -6.15 -3.44
C ASN A 120 -9.28 -5.74 -4.23
N SER A 121 -9.22 -4.69 -5.07
CA SER A 121 -10.34 -4.34 -5.92
C SER A 121 -10.70 -5.53 -6.79
N THR A 122 -11.83 -6.16 -6.48
CA THR A 122 -12.54 -7.05 -7.39
C THR A 122 -13.14 -6.18 -8.48
N SER A 123 -12.29 -5.54 -9.29
CA SER A 123 -12.72 -5.00 -10.57
C SER A 123 -12.99 -6.21 -11.45
N THR A 124 -14.18 -6.79 -11.33
CA THR A 124 -14.85 -7.37 -12.49
C THR A 124 -15.02 -6.22 -13.46
N LEU A 125 -14.03 -6.02 -14.32
CA LEU A 125 -14.23 -5.39 -15.62
C LEU A 125 -15.20 -6.31 -16.36
N THR A 126 -16.49 -6.13 -16.14
CA THR A 126 -17.47 -6.36 -17.19
C THR A 126 -17.19 -5.29 -18.24
N SER A 127 -16.33 -5.65 -19.19
CA SER A 127 -16.23 -5.01 -20.50
C SER A 127 -17.58 -5.17 -21.23
N PRO A 128 -17.87 -4.28 -22.20
CA PRO A 128 -19.21 -3.75 -22.48
C PRO A 128 -20.23 -4.75 -23.06
#